data_AF-A0A2T4VD39-F1
#
_entry.id   AF-A0A2T4VD39-F1
#
_cell.length_a   1.000
_cell.length_b   1.000
_cell.length_c   1.000
_cell.angle_alpha   90.00
_cell.angle_beta   90.00
_cell.angle_gamma   90.00
#
_symmetry.space_group_name_H-M   'P 1'
#
loop_
_entity.id
_entity.type
_entity.pdbx_description
1 polymer ?
#
loop_
_entity_poly.entity_id
_entity_poly.type
_entity_poly.pdbx_seq_one_letter_code
_entity_poly.pdbx_strand_id
1 'polypeptide(L)'
;MWDQELKKQGQWWALLDELKKELPGFTIGNATATPDACFRCAAYSPVDDGPSGRRFVVVGCVSILAPVYTVYGVEYIRRDNKRHNPRAFFAPLPAEMQHPADVISRRIEATFRVSALPRDIADIRIPLHVEPVEPPNTTLFHALFTSEPGSLP
;
A
#
# COMPACT_ATOMS: atom_id res chain seq x y z
N MET A 1 7.97 -9.74 23.05
CA MET A 1 8.10 -8.96 21.80
C MET A 1 7.64 -9.79 20.61
N TRP A 2 8.18 -11.00 20.42
CA TRP A 2 7.78 -11.91 19.32
C TRP A 2 6.28 -12.27 19.28
N ASP A 3 5.66 -12.56 20.43
CA ASP A 3 4.22 -12.89 20.48
C ASP A 3 3.30 -11.72 20.11
N GLN A 4 3.76 -10.47 20.27
CA GLN A 4 3.00 -9.29 19.85
C GLN A 4 3.03 -9.13 18.32
N GLU A 5 4.17 -9.43 17.68
CA GLU A 5 4.29 -9.41 16.22
C GLU A 5 3.50 -10.56 15.58
N LEU A 6 3.47 -11.74 16.20
CA LEU A 6 2.61 -12.86 15.77
C LEU A 6 1.10 -12.51 15.86
N LYS A 7 0.70 -11.76 16.91
CA LYS A 7 -0.69 -11.25 17.01
C LYS A 7 -1.03 -10.28 15.88
N LYS A 8 -0.09 -9.41 15.49
CA LYS A 8 -0.30 -8.51 14.33
C LYS A 8 -0.53 -9.30 13.05
N GLN A 9 0.11 -10.47 12.89
CA GLN A 9 -0.13 -11.33 11.73
C GLN A 9 -1.57 -11.88 11.70
N GLY A 10 -2.11 -12.33 12.83
CA GLY A 10 -3.52 -12.76 12.92
C GLY A 10 -4.50 -11.61 12.64
N GLN A 11 -4.23 -10.43 13.22
CA GLN A 11 -5.00 -9.21 12.96
C GLN A 11 -4.93 -8.79 11.48
N TRP A 12 -3.78 -8.97 10.85
CA TRP A 12 -3.58 -8.67 9.44
C TRP A 12 -4.45 -9.53 8.53
N TRP A 13 -4.47 -10.85 8.74
CA TRP A 13 -5.34 -11.74 7.97
C TRP A 13 -6.82 -11.41 8.17
N ALA A 14 -7.23 -11.13 9.41
CA ALA A 14 -8.60 -10.70 9.69
C ALA A 14 -8.94 -9.38 8.98
N LEU A 15 -8.03 -8.41 8.93
CA LEU A 15 -8.21 -7.18 8.18
C LEU A 15 -8.42 -7.46 6.69
N LEU A 16 -7.62 -8.35 6.07
CA LEU A 16 -7.77 -8.69 4.66
C LEU A 16 -9.14 -9.31 4.36
N ASP A 17 -9.64 -10.18 5.24
CA ASP A 17 -10.96 -10.79 5.07
C ASP A 17 -12.10 -9.79 5.22
N GLU A 18 -11.95 -8.80 6.10
CA GLU A 18 -12.91 -7.72 6.23
C GLU A 18 -12.88 -6.77 5.03
N LEU A 19 -11.70 -6.47 4.48
CA LEU A 19 -11.57 -5.69 3.24
C LEU A 19 -12.26 -6.38 2.06
N LYS A 20 -12.17 -7.71 1.94
CA LYS A 20 -12.90 -8.47 0.90
C LYS A 20 -14.42 -8.28 0.98
N LYS A 21 -14.96 -8.14 2.20
CA LYS A 21 -16.41 -7.92 2.42
C LYS A 21 -16.82 -6.49 2.11
N GLU A 22 -16.00 -5.51 2.48
CA GLU A 22 -16.31 -4.08 2.32
C GLU A 22 -16.03 -3.53 0.92
N LEU A 23 -15.16 -4.20 0.14
CA LEU A 23 -14.83 -3.80 -1.23
C LEU A 23 -15.27 -4.86 -2.25
N PRO A 24 -16.59 -5.10 -2.40
CA PRO A 24 -17.08 -6.07 -3.38
C PRO A 24 -16.67 -5.64 -4.80
N GLY A 25 -16.25 -6.62 -5.59
CA GLY A 25 -15.76 -6.41 -6.97
C GLY A 25 -14.27 -6.08 -7.07
N PHE A 26 -13.62 -5.65 -5.98
CA PHE A 26 -12.16 -5.55 -5.94
C PHE A 26 -11.55 -6.92 -5.64
N THR A 27 -10.42 -7.22 -6.25
CA THR A 27 -9.59 -8.36 -5.82
C THR A 27 -8.67 -7.88 -4.70
N ILE A 28 -8.84 -8.42 -3.50
CA ILE A 28 -8.01 -8.08 -2.34
C ILE A 28 -6.91 -9.12 -2.16
N GLY A 29 -5.66 -8.67 -2.05
CA GLY A 29 -4.49 -9.53 -1.85
C GLY A 29 -3.59 -9.09 -0.70
N ASN A 30 -2.89 -10.06 -0.12
CA ASN A 30 -1.70 -9.78 0.68
C ASN A 30 -0.53 -9.52 -0.28
N ALA A 31 0.06 -8.34 -0.16
CA ALA A 31 1.18 -7.87 -0.98
C ALA A 31 2.44 -7.62 -0.12
N THR A 32 2.46 -8.13 1.11
CA THR A 32 3.63 -8.03 2.01
C THR A 32 4.83 -8.71 1.36
N ALA A 33 5.95 -7.99 1.26
CA ALA A 33 7.19 -8.48 0.69
C ALA A 33 8.29 -8.49 1.76
N THR A 34 9.21 -9.47 1.70
CA THR A 34 10.33 -9.59 2.65
C THR A 34 11.27 -8.38 2.73
N PRO A 35 11.54 -7.60 1.65
CA PRO A 35 12.38 -6.41 1.77
C PRO A 35 11.66 -5.19 2.38
N ASP A 36 10.33 -5.21 2.44
CA ASP A 36 9.52 -4.07 2.91
C ASP A 36 9.36 -4.10 4.44
N ALA A 37 9.50 -2.94 5.09
CA ALA A 37 9.35 -2.81 6.54
C ALA A 37 7.87 -2.64 7.00
N CYS A 38 6.93 -3.22 6.25
CA CYS A 38 5.50 -3.06 6.49
C CYS A 38 4.67 -4.29 6.09
N PHE A 39 3.49 -4.43 6.72
CA PHE A 39 2.42 -5.25 6.15
C PHE A 39 1.76 -4.48 5.00
N ARG A 40 1.53 -5.14 3.86
CA ARG A 40 1.01 -4.50 2.65
C ARG A 40 -0.20 -5.24 2.10
N CYS A 41 -1.32 -4.55 1.92
CA CYS A 41 -2.51 -5.05 1.24
C CYS A 41 -2.69 -4.34 -0.10
N ALA A 42 -3.33 -5.01 -1.05
CA ALA A 42 -3.61 -4.47 -2.38
C ALA A 42 -5.08 -4.71 -2.75
N ALA A 43 -5.78 -3.65 -3.14
CA ALA A 43 -7.12 -3.70 -3.73
C ALA A 43 -7.03 -3.39 -5.22
N TYR A 44 -7.09 -4.43 -6.05
CA TYR A 44 -7.04 -4.30 -7.51
C TYR A 44 -8.40 -3.92 -8.06
N SER A 45 -8.42 -2.91 -8.94
CA SER A 45 -9.62 -2.45 -9.63
C SER A 45 -10.39 -3.61 -10.28
N PRO A 46 -11.73 -3.65 -10.22
CA PRO A 46 -12.54 -4.67 -10.87
C PRO A 46 -12.19 -4.84 -12.35
N VAL A 47 -12.32 -6.06 -12.91
CA VAL A 47 -12.07 -6.32 -14.34
C VAL A 47 -13.06 -5.53 -15.20
N ASP A 48 -12.66 -4.38 -15.75
CA ASP A 48 -13.38 -3.67 -16.80
C ASP A 48 -12.73 -3.95 -18.17
N ASP A 49 -13.51 -4.53 -19.08
CA ASP A 49 -13.07 -4.87 -20.46
C ASP A 49 -13.05 -3.63 -21.38
N GLY A 50 -13.08 -2.43 -20.80
CA GLY A 50 -12.96 -1.17 -21.51
C GLY A 50 -11.70 -1.09 -22.41
N PRO A 51 -11.79 -0.40 -23.55
CA PRO A 51 -10.77 -0.41 -24.61
C PRO A 51 -9.43 0.21 -24.20
N SER A 52 -9.36 0.96 -23.10
CA SER A 52 -8.13 1.60 -22.62
C SER A 52 -7.14 0.61 -21.99
N GLY A 53 -7.64 -0.51 -21.46
CA GLY A 53 -6.83 -1.42 -20.63
C GLY A 53 -6.27 -0.77 -19.37
N ARG A 54 -6.72 0.44 -18.99
CA ARG A 54 -6.29 1.17 -17.80
C ARG A 54 -6.82 0.47 -16.56
N ARG A 55 -5.92 0.26 -15.61
CA ARG A 55 -6.14 -0.45 -14.35
C ARG A 55 -5.51 0.33 -13.22
N PHE A 56 -5.99 0.08 -12.02
CA PHE A 56 -5.33 0.60 -10.84
C PHE A 56 -5.34 -0.40 -9.70
N VAL A 57 -4.44 -0.17 -8.75
CA VAL A 57 -4.43 -0.83 -7.46
C VAL A 57 -4.33 0.25 -6.38
N VAL A 58 -5.07 0.07 -5.29
CA VAL A 58 -4.87 0.86 -4.08
C VAL A 58 -4.17 -0.01 -3.05
N VAL A 59 -3.10 0.52 -2.49
CA VAL A 59 -2.21 -0.20 -1.59
C VAL A 59 -2.29 0.44 -0.21
N GLY A 60 -2.54 -0.37 0.81
CA GLY A 60 -2.40 0.02 2.20
C GLY A 60 -1.15 -0.60 2.82
N CYS A 61 -0.37 0.20 3.53
CA CYS A 61 0.86 -0.23 4.20
C CYS A 61 0.79 0.11 5.69
N VAL A 62 1.04 -0.86 6.56
CA VAL A 62 1.15 -0.66 8.02
C VAL A 62 2.59 -0.92 8.44
N SER A 63 3.29 0.11 8.91
CA SER A 63 4.70 -0.03 9.27
C SER A 63 4.87 -0.98 10.46
N ILE A 64 5.90 -1.82 10.40
CA ILE A 64 6.30 -2.68 11.52
C ILE A 64 7.20 -1.89 12.49
N LEU A 65 7.87 -0.84 11.99
CA LEU A 65 8.85 -0.05 12.74
C LEU A 65 8.26 1.12 13.53
N ALA A 66 7.10 1.63 13.12
CA ALA A 66 6.45 2.79 13.75
C ALA A 66 4.92 2.64 13.73
N PRO A 67 4.18 3.28 14.64
CA PRO A 67 2.72 3.18 14.71
C PRO A 67 2.03 4.06 13.65
N VAL A 68 2.47 3.91 12.39
CA VAL A 68 1.98 4.70 11.26
C VAL A 68 1.61 3.82 10.07
N TYR A 69 0.72 4.33 9.24
CA TYR A 69 0.34 3.70 7.99
C TYR A 69 0.39 4.70 6.82
N THR A 70 0.32 4.18 5.59
CA THR A 70 0.12 4.99 4.39
C THR A 70 -0.78 4.26 3.42
N VAL A 71 -1.50 5.02 2.59
CA VAL A 71 -2.29 4.50 1.47
C VAL A 71 -1.91 5.26 0.22
N TYR A 72 -1.65 4.52 -0.86
CA TYR A 72 -1.30 5.09 -2.15
C TYR A 72 -1.94 4.30 -3.28
N GLY A 73 -2.11 4.94 -4.43
CA GLY A 73 -2.63 4.32 -5.64
C GLY A 73 -1.50 4.04 -6.62
N VAL A 74 -1.67 3.02 -7.47
CA VAL A 74 -0.81 2.82 -8.63
C VAL A 74 -1.70 2.56 -9.84
N GLU A 75 -1.59 3.40 -10.86
CA GLU A 75 -2.22 3.19 -12.16
C GLU A 75 -1.28 2.46 -13.09
N TYR A 76 -1.80 1.58 -13.93
CA TYR A 76 -1.04 0.89 -14.96
C TYR A 76 -1.93 0.50 -16.15
N ILE A 77 -1.30 0.14 -17.26
CA ILE A 77 -1.98 -0.39 -18.44
C ILE A 77 -1.79 -1.91 -18.47
N ARG A 78 -2.88 -2.68 -18.60
CA ARG A 78 -2.82 -4.13 -18.80
C ARG A 78 -2.99 -4.46 -20.28
N ARG A 79 -1.97 -5.06 -20.90
CA ARG A 79 -1.98 -5.56 -22.29
C ARG A 79 -1.26 -6.90 -22.34
N ASP A 80 -1.80 -7.88 -23.07
CA ASP A 80 -1.22 -9.22 -23.22
C ASP A 80 -0.80 -9.89 -21.90
N ASN A 81 -1.66 -9.72 -20.88
CA ASN A 81 -1.43 -10.15 -19.50
C ASN A 81 -0.19 -9.55 -18.80
N LYS A 82 0.46 -8.54 -19.40
CA LYS A 82 1.54 -7.76 -18.83
C LYS A 82 1.04 -6.40 -18.34
N ARG A 83 1.74 -5.85 -17.35
CA ARG A 83 1.46 -4.53 -16.76
C ARG A 83 2.52 -3.55 -17.26
N HIS A 84 2.06 -2.39 -17.74
CA HIS A 84 2.90 -1.38 -18.37
C HIS A 84 2.70 -0.02 -17.71
N ASN A 85 3.75 0.80 -17.74
CA ASN A 85 3.76 2.20 -17.31
C ASN A 85 3.16 2.41 -15.91
N PRO A 86 3.63 1.69 -14.87
CA PRO A 86 3.10 1.90 -13.53
C PRO A 86 3.41 3.33 -13.06
N ARG A 87 2.39 4.00 -12.52
CA ARG A 87 2.51 5.34 -11.96
C ARG A 87 1.88 5.39 -10.59
N ALA A 88 2.70 5.66 -9.57
CA ALA A 88 2.24 5.83 -8.21
C ALA A 88 1.61 7.22 -8.00
N PHE A 89 0.53 7.24 -7.22
CA PHE A 89 -0.19 8.43 -6.77
C PHE A 89 -0.26 8.39 -5.25
N PHE A 90 0.08 9.50 -4.62
CA PHE A 90 -0.09 9.71 -3.18
C PHE A 90 -1.21 10.72 -2.96
N ALA A 91 -1.65 10.90 -1.72
CA ALA A 91 -2.71 11.84 -1.40
C ALA A 91 -2.43 13.25 -1.98
N PRO A 92 -3.41 13.89 -2.64
CA PRO A 92 -4.76 13.39 -2.92
C PRO A 92 -4.80 12.35 -4.06
N LEU A 93 -5.56 11.27 -3.84
CA LEU A 93 -5.70 10.20 -4.84
C LEU A 93 -6.73 10.55 -5.93
N PRO A 94 -6.56 10.01 -7.16
CA PRO A 94 -7.57 10.08 -8.21
C PRO A 94 -8.94 9.58 -7.73
N ALA A 95 -10.03 10.17 -8.23
CA ALA A 95 -11.39 9.89 -7.75
C ALA A 95 -11.75 8.39 -7.73
N GLU A 96 -11.35 7.65 -8.75
CA GLU A 96 -11.55 6.19 -8.86
C GLU A 96 -10.88 5.37 -7.75
N MET A 97 -9.86 5.93 -7.11
CA MET A 97 -9.06 5.30 -6.06
C MET A 97 -9.48 5.73 -4.65
N GLN A 98 -10.30 6.79 -4.52
CA GLN A 98 -10.65 7.37 -3.21
C GLN A 98 -11.46 6.40 -2.36
N HIS A 99 -12.54 5.83 -2.91
CA HIS A 99 -13.39 4.90 -2.16
C HIS A 99 -12.61 3.70 -1.55
N PRO A 100 -11.84 2.92 -2.32
CA PRO A 100 -11.03 1.85 -1.73
C PRO A 100 -9.97 2.37 -0.76
N ALA A 101 -9.38 3.55 -1.00
CA ALA A 101 -8.41 4.13 -0.10
C ALA A 101 -9.01 4.51 1.27
N ASP A 102 -10.21 5.08 1.29
CA ASP A 102 -10.91 5.46 2.51
C ASP A 102 -11.29 4.23 3.33
N VAL A 103 -11.79 3.18 2.66
CA VAL A 103 -12.12 1.90 3.30
C VAL A 103 -10.88 1.25 3.92
N ILE A 104 -9.78 1.17 3.17
CA ILE A 104 -8.51 0.62 3.65
C ILE A 104 -7.99 1.42 4.86
N SER A 105 -7.94 2.75 4.75
CA SER A 105 -7.45 3.65 5.81
C SER A 105 -8.22 3.45 7.11
N ARG A 106 -9.56 3.56 7.02
CA ARG A 106 -10.47 3.38 8.17
C ARG A 106 -10.28 2.02 8.84
N ARG A 107 -10.10 0.95 8.07
CA ARG A 107 -9.95 -0.41 8.62
C ARG A 107 -8.60 -0.62 9.28
N ILE A 108 -7.54 -0.07 8.70
CA ILE A 108 -6.19 -0.07 9.28
C ILE A 108 -6.21 0.63 10.64
N GLU A 109 -6.75 1.84 10.70
CA GLU A 109 -6.85 2.63 11.94
C GLU A 109 -7.62 1.87 13.03
N ALA A 110 -8.79 1.33 12.68
CA ALA A 110 -9.63 0.58 13.62
C ALA A 110 -8.95 -0.70 14.16
N THR A 111 -8.16 -1.38 13.32
CA THR A 111 -7.54 -2.68 13.65
C THR A 111 -6.24 -2.52 14.41
N PHE A 112 -5.38 -1.59 13.97
CA PHE A 112 -4.01 -1.45 14.46
C PHE A 112 -3.80 -0.24 15.37
N ARG A 113 -4.78 0.67 15.48
CA ARG A 113 -4.69 1.91 16.28
C ARG A 113 -3.48 2.77 15.92
N VAL A 114 -3.20 2.85 14.64
CA VAL A 114 -2.11 3.63 14.03
C VAL A 114 -2.65 4.88 13.35
N SER A 115 -1.80 5.85 13.03
CA SER A 115 -2.17 7.09 12.32
C SER A 115 -1.55 7.18 10.93
N ALA A 116 -2.17 7.94 10.03
CA ALA A 116 -1.62 8.16 8.70
C ALA A 116 -0.30 8.93 8.82
N LEU A 117 0.74 8.49 8.11
CA LEU A 117 1.98 9.25 8.02
C LEU A 117 1.74 10.49 7.12
N PRO A 118 1.91 11.71 7.65
CA PRO A 118 1.79 12.93 6.83
C PRO A 118 2.79 12.92 5.68
N ARG A 119 2.39 13.45 4.52
CA ARG A 119 3.21 13.36 3.30
C ARG A 119 4.52 14.14 3.41
N ASP A 120 4.46 15.32 3.98
CA ASP A 120 5.61 16.18 4.28
C ASP A 120 6.64 15.46 5.18
N ILE A 121 6.18 14.68 6.15
CA ILE A 121 7.03 13.85 7.00
C ILE A 121 7.58 12.64 6.25
N ALA A 122 6.76 11.99 5.41
CA ALA A 122 7.17 10.85 4.60
C ALA A 122 8.29 11.22 3.59
N ASP A 123 8.31 12.46 3.11
CA ASP A 123 9.28 12.98 2.15
C ASP A 123 10.59 13.47 2.78
N ILE A 124 10.71 13.46 4.12
CA ILE A 124 11.96 13.80 4.81
C ILE A 124 13.06 12.85 4.37
N ARG A 125 14.17 13.41 3.88
CA ARG A 125 15.37 12.66 3.51
C ARG A 125 16.10 12.18 4.76
N ILE A 126 16.57 10.93 4.72
CA ILE A 126 17.27 10.30 5.83
C ILE A 126 18.63 9.74 5.38
N PRO A 127 19.64 9.69 6.25
CA PRO A 127 20.96 9.17 5.91
C PRO A 127 21.04 7.64 6.03
N LEU A 128 19.99 6.93 5.62
CA LEU A 128 19.93 5.46 5.66
C LEU A 128 19.95 4.90 4.23
N HIS A 129 20.65 3.79 4.04
CA HIS A 129 20.55 2.99 2.83
C HIS A 129 19.33 2.06 2.95
N VAL A 130 18.43 2.11 1.97
CA VAL A 130 17.25 1.25 1.91
C VAL A 130 17.17 0.73 0.47
N GLU A 131 17.77 -0.43 0.23
CA GLU A 131 17.90 -1.03 -1.10
C GLU A 131 16.59 -0.92 -1.92
N PRO A 132 16.64 -0.43 -3.17
CA PRO A 132 17.83 0.01 -3.92
C PRO A 132 18.16 1.51 -3.76
N VAL A 133 17.50 2.21 -2.84
CA VAL A 133 17.63 3.67 -2.69
C VAL A 133 18.73 4.02 -1.69
N GLU A 134 19.67 4.83 -2.17
CA GLU A 134 20.78 5.34 -1.37
C GLU A 134 20.59 6.82 -0.99
N PRO A 135 21.17 7.28 0.13
CA PRO A 135 21.29 8.70 0.41
C PRO A 135 21.98 9.44 -0.76
N PRO A 136 21.57 10.67 -1.10
CA PRO A 136 20.62 11.52 -0.37
C PRO A 136 19.15 11.34 -0.80
N ASN A 137 18.84 10.31 -1.60
CA ASN A 137 17.51 10.11 -2.18
C ASN A 137 16.59 9.27 -1.28
N THR A 138 17.14 8.60 -0.27
CA THR A 138 16.34 7.86 0.70
C THR A 138 15.45 8.80 1.51
N THR A 139 14.16 8.49 1.57
CA THR A 139 13.19 9.20 2.39
C THR A 139 12.69 8.31 3.53
N LEU A 140 12.01 8.92 4.50
CA LEU A 140 11.36 8.20 5.58
C LEU A 140 10.28 7.22 5.06
N PHE A 141 9.62 7.55 3.94
CA PHE A 141 8.71 6.63 3.26
C PHE A 141 9.39 5.30 2.90
N HIS A 142 10.59 5.35 2.31
CA HIS A 142 11.32 4.14 1.92
C HIS A 142 11.63 3.27 3.14
N ALA A 143 12.11 3.88 4.22
CA ALA A 143 12.48 3.16 5.43
C ALA A 143 11.27 2.55 6.17
N LEU A 144 10.10 3.18 6.14
CA LEU A 144 8.93 2.73 6.89
C LEU A 144 8.01 1.79 6.12
N PHE A 145 8.05 1.83 4.77
CA PHE A 145 7.10 1.11 3.93
C PHE A 145 7.76 0.33 2.81
N THR A 146 8.10 0.99 1.70
CA THR A 146 8.65 0.34 0.51
C THR A 146 9.54 1.30 -0.27
N SER A 147 10.63 0.78 -0.84
CA SER A 147 11.55 1.52 -1.70
C SER A 147 11.04 1.65 -3.14
N GLU A 148 10.04 0.85 -3.54
CA GLU A 148 9.51 0.81 -4.90
C GLU A 148 7.98 0.89 -4.94
N PRO A 149 7.36 2.03 -4.58
CA PRO A 149 5.90 2.15 -4.55
C PRO A 149 5.24 1.99 -5.94
N GLY A 150 5.98 2.23 -7.03
CA GLY A 150 5.52 1.95 -8.39
C GLY A 150 5.65 0.49 -8.80
N SER A 151 6.38 -0.33 -8.03
CA SER A 151 6.48 -1.76 -8.26
C SER A 151 5.20 -2.42 -7.76
N LEU A 152 4.42 -2.90 -8.71
CA LEU A 152 3.15 -3.57 -8.46
C LEU A 152 3.44 -4.99 -7.94
N PRO A 153 2.79 -5.43 -6.85
CA PRO A 153 2.92 -6.80 -6.31
C PRO A 153 2.44 -7.88 -7.30
#